data_AF-A0A7V9L2M8-F1
#
_entry.id   AF-A0A7V9L2M8-F1
#
_cell.length_a   1.000
_cell.length_b   1.000
_cell.length_c   1.000
_cell.angle_alpha   90.00
_cell.angle_beta   90.00
_cell.angle_gamma   90.00
#
_symmetry.space_group_name_H-M   'P 1'
#
loop_
_entity.id
_entity.type
_entity.pdbx_description
1 polymer ?
#
loop_
_entity_poly.entity_id
_entity_poly.type
_entity_poly.pdbx_seq_one_letter_code
_entity_poly.pdbx_strand_id
1 'polypeptide(L)'
;MKLALVTTLLLAAAPAVADDALIATLDSNDLAVSRVKATGLDKVFVEKASKAVSFGWADARTLWVLYESPISLVKLVDGKVAEKITVLPATFKLPANTDPDPKLLLTTKAEVWLQACSKYKGETGDDSQRCVKGSWVRVDTKVQTQQAKKPAGIDDYRVSNSGLGTAPAFPKIKAPAGYTVTLKQVVADGVGDDQKKTKAKGAVCKGPTSSKTWPDNTVDIPFAMKPSRVTWLRASPSIVKIDGKATNPIGDIEQHEAVFVDCKDLVDEARWLGAGAWALRTESKWTIYLEDKKIATITAEYLRAAPSK
;
A
#
# COMPACT_ATOMS: atom_id res chain seq x y z
N MET A 1 -57.10 5.63 -34.02
CA MET A 1 -56.39 5.96 -32.76
C MET A 1 -54.99 5.39 -32.83
N LYS A 2 -53.96 6.22 -32.96
CA LYS A 2 -52.54 5.81 -32.87
C LYS A 2 -52.02 6.22 -31.50
N LEU A 3 -51.71 5.25 -30.63
CA LEU A 3 -51.01 5.52 -29.38
C LEU A 3 -49.54 5.82 -29.71
N ALA A 4 -49.10 7.04 -29.43
CA ALA A 4 -47.69 7.40 -29.45
C ALA A 4 -47.04 6.87 -28.18
N LEU A 5 -46.15 5.88 -28.32
CA LEU A 5 -45.32 5.38 -27.25
C LEU A 5 -44.23 6.42 -26.96
N VAL A 6 -44.38 7.17 -25.87
CA VAL A 6 -43.34 8.09 -25.39
C VAL A 6 -42.30 7.27 -24.64
N THR A 7 -41.22 6.91 -25.33
CA THR A 7 -40.04 6.28 -24.71
C THR A 7 -39.31 7.34 -23.89
N THR A 8 -39.58 7.39 -22.58
CA THR A 8 -38.83 8.23 -21.65
C THR A 8 -37.42 7.67 -21.53
N LEU A 9 -36.46 8.28 -22.22
CA LEU A 9 -35.04 7.99 -22.03
C LEU A 9 -34.65 8.48 -20.63
N LEU A 10 -34.56 7.55 -19.66
CA LEU A 10 -33.87 7.81 -18.41
C LEU A 10 -32.39 8.00 -18.74
N LEU A 11 -31.94 9.26 -18.84
CA LEU A 11 -30.53 9.57 -18.70
C LEU A 11 -30.14 9.17 -17.29
N ALA A 12 -29.53 7.99 -17.14
CA ALA A 12 -28.81 7.64 -15.94
C ALA A 12 -27.77 8.74 -15.73
N ALA A 13 -27.92 9.53 -14.66
CA ALA A 13 -26.89 10.46 -14.24
C ALA A 13 -25.60 9.65 -14.10
N ALA A 14 -24.62 9.93 -14.96
CA ALA A 14 -23.30 9.34 -14.82
C ALA A 14 -22.86 9.62 -13.37
N PRO A 15 -22.47 8.60 -12.60
CA PRO A 15 -21.97 8.82 -11.25
C PRO A 15 -20.89 9.89 -11.35
N ALA A 16 -20.97 10.93 -10.51
CA ALA A 16 -20.01 12.01 -10.47
C ALA A 16 -18.61 11.39 -10.52
N VAL A 17 -17.93 11.63 -11.64
CA VAL A 17 -16.66 10.99 -11.97
C VAL A 17 -15.75 11.23 -10.78
N ALA A 18 -15.06 10.18 -10.37
CA ALA A 18 -14.17 10.16 -9.24
C ALA A 18 -12.86 10.97 -9.48
N ASP A 19 -13.03 12.18 -10.00
CA ASP A 19 -12.03 13.21 -10.06
C ASP A 19 -11.88 13.72 -8.63
N ASP A 20 -10.83 13.29 -7.91
CA ASP A 20 -10.21 13.99 -6.76
C ASP A 20 -9.41 13.08 -5.80
N ALA A 21 -9.24 11.79 -6.07
CA ALA A 21 -8.34 10.98 -5.24
C ALA A 21 -6.91 11.56 -5.31
N LEU A 22 -6.33 11.91 -4.15
CA LEU A 22 -4.93 12.31 -4.05
C LEU A 22 -4.07 11.10 -3.74
N ILE A 23 -2.95 10.98 -4.44
CA ILE A 23 -1.93 9.98 -4.18
C ILE A 23 -0.60 10.67 -3.92
N ALA A 24 0.20 10.11 -3.01
CA ALA A 24 1.56 10.52 -2.74
C ALA A 24 2.51 9.36 -3.05
N THR A 25 3.65 9.68 -3.65
CA THR A 25 4.67 8.71 -4.05
C THR A 25 6.05 9.18 -3.63
N LEU A 26 6.88 8.24 -3.21
CA LEU A 26 8.29 8.47 -2.88
C LEU A 26 9.14 7.40 -3.57
N ASP A 27 10.16 7.85 -4.30
CA ASP A 27 11.14 6.99 -4.96
C ASP A 27 12.55 7.50 -4.68
N SER A 28 13.34 6.79 -3.86
CA SER A 28 14.75 7.02 -3.48
C SER A 28 15.12 8.43 -2.99
N ASN A 29 14.70 9.49 -3.69
CA ASN A 29 14.87 10.89 -3.41
C ASN A 29 13.73 11.80 -3.92
N ASP A 30 12.79 11.33 -4.75
CA ASP A 30 11.77 12.19 -5.35
C ASP A 30 10.40 11.98 -4.71
N LEU A 31 9.82 13.07 -4.19
CA LEU A 31 8.46 13.10 -3.64
C LEU A 31 7.51 13.75 -4.64
N ALA A 32 6.38 13.11 -4.89
CA ALA A 32 5.31 13.72 -5.67
C ALA A 32 3.93 13.50 -5.04
N VAL A 33 3.06 14.49 -5.19
CA VAL A 33 1.63 14.37 -4.91
C VAL A 33 0.88 14.60 -6.21
N SER A 34 0.01 13.66 -6.56
CA SER A 34 -0.78 13.72 -7.78
C SER A 34 -2.26 13.60 -7.48
N ARG A 35 -3.08 14.33 -8.23
CA ARG A 35 -4.53 14.15 -8.28
C ARG A 35 -4.87 13.19 -9.42
N VAL A 36 -5.67 12.19 -9.11
CA VAL A 36 -6.21 11.25 -10.09
C VAL A 36 -7.36 11.92 -10.83
N LYS A 37 -7.29 11.90 -12.17
CA LYS A 37 -8.32 12.41 -13.09
C LYS A 37 -8.60 11.36 -14.17
N ALA A 38 -9.76 11.42 -14.81
CA ALA A 38 -10.08 10.56 -15.95
C ALA A 38 -9.09 10.66 -17.14
N THR A 39 -8.40 11.79 -17.26
CA THR A 39 -7.40 12.07 -18.30
C THR A 39 -5.98 11.65 -17.94
N GLY A 40 -5.69 11.33 -16.67
CA GLY A 40 -4.34 11.07 -16.20
C GLY A 40 -4.09 11.45 -14.75
N LEU A 41 -2.81 11.60 -14.41
CA LEU A 41 -2.37 12.16 -13.13
C LEU A 41 -2.01 13.63 -13.32
N ASP A 42 -2.59 14.49 -12.49
CA ASP A 42 -2.22 15.89 -12.41
C ASP A 42 -1.29 16.10 -11.21
N LYS A 43 -0.02 16.42 -11.45
CA LYS A 43 0.97 16.61 -10.39
C LYS A 43 0.71 17.94 -9.69
N VAL A 44 0.25 17.88 -8.45
CA VAL A 44 -0.04 19.06 -7.63
C VAL A 44 1.15 19.47 -6.75
N PHE A 45 2.09 18.55 -6.52
CA PHE A 45 3.35 18.81 -5.83
C PHE A 45 4.45 17.91 -6.39
N VAL A 46 5.65 18.44 -6.56
CA VAL A 46 6.86 17.67 -6.86
C VAL A 46 8.03 18.30 -6.12
N GLU A 47 8.80 17.48 -5.43
CA GLU A 47 10.08 17.86 -4.85
C GLU A 47 11.12 16.82 -5.27
N LYS A 48 12.07 17.25 -6.09
CA LYS A 48 13.19 16.43 -6.52
C LYS A 48 14.29 16.46 -5.47
N ALA A 49 15.03 15.37 -5.32
CA ALA A 49 16.10 15.30 -4.33
C ALA A 49 15.62 15.70 -2.91
N SER A 50 14.37 15.37 -2.60
CA SER A 50 13.62 15.80 -1.42
C SER A 50 14.32 15.47 -0.11
N LYS A 51 15.10 14.38 -0.03
CA LYS A 51 15.54 13.77 1.24
C LYS A 51 14.36 13.43 2.16
N ALA A 52 13.14 13.34 1.61
CA ALA A 52 11.98 12.88 2.36
C ALA A 52 12.19 11.39 2.65
N VAL A 53 12.03 11.01 3.92
CA VAL A 53 12.24 9.64 4.39
C VAL A 53 10.93 8.90 4.59
N SER A 54 9.86 9.64 4.89
CA SER A 54 8.51 9.09 4.97
C SER A 54 7.47 10.18 4.76
N PHE A 55 6.26 9.76 4.38
CA PHE A 55 5.11 10.64 4.29
C PHE A 55 3.86 9.92 4.79
N GLY A 56 2.82 10.66 5.16
CA GLY A 56 1.54 10.06 5.49
C GLY A 56 0.36 11.02 5.49
N TRP A 57 -0.81 10.47 5.16
CA TRP A 57 -2.06 11.22 5.02
C TRP A 57 -2.78 11.30 6.37
N ALA A 58 -2.88 12.51 6.93
CA ALA A 58 -3.68 12.75 8.13
C ALA A 58 -5.18 12.68 7.81
N ASP A 59 -5.58 13.20 6.65
CA ASP A 59 -6.94 13.18 6.13
C ASP A 59 -6.94 13.16 4.59
N ALA A 60 -8.11 13.32 3.97
CA ALA A 60 -8.31 13.30 2.52
C ALA A 60 -7.52 14.37 1.73
N ARG A 61 -6.94 15.38 2.41
CA ARG A 61 -6.28 16.55 1.81
C ARG A 61 -4.93 16.88 2.43
N THR A 62 -4.72 16.49 3.68
CA THR A 62 -3.53 16.84 4.46
C THR A 62 -2.52 15.71 4.43
N LEU A 63 -1.37 15.97 3.81
CA LEU A 63 -0.21 15.09 3.79
C LEU A 63 0.89 15.68 4.68
N TRP A 64 1.50 14.84 5.51
CA TRP A 64 2.69 15.17 6.28
C TRP A 64 3.89 14.45 5.69
N VAL A 65 5.02 15.16 5.57
CA VAL A 65 6.26 14.64 5.01
C VAL A 65 7.35 14.84 6.04
N LEU A 66 8.08 13.78 6.37
CA LEU A 66 9.22 13.80 7.27
C LEU A 66 10.52 13.83 6.46
N TYR A 67 11.43 14.70 6.90
CA TYR A 67 12.79 14.83 6.40
C TYR A 67 13.77 14.61 7.54
N GLU A 68 14.87 13.93 7.25
CA GLU A 68 15.98 13.75 8.18
C GLU A 68 17.10 14.76 7.91
N SER A 69 17.75 15.22 8.99
CA SER A 69 18.93 16.09 8.95
C SER A 69 18.76 17.46 8.24
N PRO A 70 18.14 18.47 8.90
CA PRO A 70 17.56 18.42 10.25
C PRO A 70 16.20 17.72 10.27
N ILE A 71 15.82 17.18 11.43
CA ILE A 71 14.49 16.59 11.62
C ILE A 71 13.43 17.67 11.41
N SER A 72 12.67 17.53 10.34
CA SER A 72 11.63 18.48 10.01
C SER A 72 10.43 17.80 9.37
N LEU A 73 9.26 18.39 9.56
CA LEU A 73 8.06 18.02 8.85
C LEU A 73 7.58 19.15 7.95
N VAL A 74 7.05 18.78 6.79
CA VAL A 74 6.28 19.66 5.92
C VAL A 74 4.84 19.18 5.90
N LYS A 75 3.92 20.10 6.17
CA LYS A 75 2.49 19.90 5.97
C LYS A 75 2.10 20.38 4.58
N LEU A 76 1.56 19.50 3.77
CA LEU A 76 0.95 19.80 2.49
C LEU A 76 -0.57 19.71 2.64
N VAL A 77 -1.30 20.74 2.19
CA VAL A 77 -2.77 20.74 2.10
C VAL A 77 -3.14 20.89 0.62
N ASP A 78 -3.84 19.91 0.08
CA ASP A 78 -4.19 19.86 -1.35
C ASP A 78 -2.96 20.02 -2.28
N GLY A 79 -1.82 19.44 -1.87
CA GLY A 79 -0.55 19.52 -2.60
C GLY A 79 0.23 20.83 -2.40
N LYS A 80 -0.24 21.76 -1.55
CA LYS A 80 0.45 23.04 -1.29
C LYS A 80 1.09 23.04 0.08
N VAL A 81 2.32 23.56 0.18
CA VAL A 81 2.99 23.76 1.47
C VAL A 81 2.18 24.73 2.33
N ALA A 82 1.66 24.22 3.44
CA ALA A 82 0.89 24.99 4.42
C ALA A 82 1.74 25.34 5.65
N GLU A 83 2.63 24.44 6.07
CA GLU A 83 3.43 24.61 7.29
C GLU A 83 4.75 23.84 7.18
N LYS A 84 5.80 24.36 7.82
CA LYS A 84 7.08 23.67 8.03
C LYS A 84 7.42 23.70 9.51
N ILE A 85 7.77 22.55 10.07
CA ILE A 85 8.04 22.38 11.50
C ILE A 85 9.42 21.76 11.65
N THR A 86 10.30 22.40 12.40
CA THR A 86 11.56 21.78 12.83
C THR A 86 11.37 21.15 14.21
N VAL A 87 11.84 19.92 14.38
CA VAL A 87 11.80 19.23 15.67
C VAL A 87 13.23 19.09 16.16
N LEU A 88 13.55 19.75 17.27
CA LEU A 88 14.90 19.65 17.84
C LEU A 88 15.09 18.26 18.46
N PRO A 89 16.26 17.61 18.29
CA PRO A 89 16.54 16.32 18.93
C PRO A 89 16.25 16.30 20.45
N ALA A 90 16.54 17.41 21.14
CA ALA A 90 16.26 17.57 22.57
C ALA A 90 14.77 17.42 22.94
N THR A 91 13.84 17.66 22.02
CA THR A 91 12.39 17.53 22.22
C THR A 91 11.99 16.10 22.56
N PHE A 92 12.71 15.11 22.03
CA PHE A 92 12.47 13.70 22.32
C PHE A 92 12.92 13.30 23.73
N LYS A 93 13.74 14.10 24.41
CA LYS A 93 14.28 13.81 25.76
C LYS A 93 14.90 12.42 25.87
N LEU A 94 15.66 12.04 24.84
CA LEU A 94 16.36 10.75 24.80
C LEU A 94 17.59 10.77 25.72
N PRO A 95 18.11 9.60 26.12
CA PRO A 95 19.41 9.51 26.77
C PRO A 95 20.49 10.19 25.93
N ALA A 96 21.54 10.70 26.59
CA ALA A 96 22.68 11.30 25.91
C ALA A 96 23.26 10.34 24.85
N ASN A 97 23.73 10.88 23.73
CA ASN A 97 24.32 10.15 22.59
C ASN A 97 23.36 9.17 21.87
N THR A 98 22.05 9.26 22.12
CA THR A 98 21.05 8.53 21.32
C THR A 98 20.66 9.37 20.12
N ASP A 99 20.89 8.86 18.91
CA ASP A 99 20.31 9.47 17.70
C ASP A 99 18.79 9.25 17.71
N PRO A 100 17.97 10.29 17.59
CA PRO A 100 16.53 10.14 17.55
C PRO A 100 15.98 9.25 16.44
N ASP A 101 16.60 9.21 15.26
CA ASP A 101 16.14 8.43 14.09
C ASP A 101 14.58 8.36 13.98
N PRO A 102 13.93 9.52 13.72
CA PRO A 102 12.51 9.66 13.97
C PRO A 102 11.67 8.90 12.93
N LYS A 103 10.66 8.19 13.40
CA LYS A 103 9.61 7.59 12.57
C LYS A 103 8.33 8.41 12.60
N LEU A 104 7.78 8.74 11.43
CA LEU A 104 6.46 9.36 11.31
C LEU A 104 5.36 8.36 11.69
N LEU A 105 4.43 8.82 12.53
CA LEU A 105 3.25 8.06 12.95
C LEU A 105 2.00 8.93 12.83
N LEU A 106 0.89 8.33 12.40
CA LEU A 106 -0.41 8.96 12.31
C LEU A 106 -1.43 8.14 13.09
N THR A 107 -2.31 8.81 13.83
CA THR A 107 -3.41 8.12 14.52
C THR A 107 -4.68 8.13 13.67
N THR A 108 -5.63 7.26 14.01
CA THR A 108 -6.98 7.24 13.39
C THR A 108 -7.73 8.56 13.55
N LYS A 109 -7.35 9.37 14.55
CA LYS A 109 -7.87 10.73 14.80
C LYS A 109 -7.09 11.83 14.06
N ALA A 110 -6.25 11.47 13.11
CA ALA A 110 -5.41 12.38 12.33
C ALA A 110 -4.37 13.16 13.15
N GLU A 111 -4.00 12.67 14.34
CA GLU A 111 -2.89 13.26 15.10
C GLU A 111 -1.56 12.82 14.52
N VAL A 112 -0.57 13.72 14.52
CA VAL A 112 0.73 13.50 13.88
C VAL A 112 1.79 13.43 14.96
N TRP A 113 2.53 12.33 14.94
CA TRP A 113 3.52 12.01 15.96
C TRP A 113 4.85 11.64 15.29
N LEU A 114 5.95 11.96 15.96
CA LEU A 114 7.24 11.37 15.70
C LEU A 114 7.58 10.40 16.82
N GLN A 115 8.01 9.20 16.48
CA GLN A 115 8.61 8.25 17.41
C GLN A 115 10.12 8.28 17.27
N ALA A 116 10.83 8.47 18.37
CA ALA A 116 12.26 8.19 18.46
C ALA A 116 12.49 7.01 19.41
N CYS A 117 13.40 6.12 19.07
CA CYS A 117 13.61 4.88 19.83
C CYS A 117 14.92 4.90 20.59
N SER A 118 14.81 4.82 21.92
CA SER A 118 15.96 4.74 22.82
C SER A 118 16.48 3.32 23.03
N LYS A 119 15.67 2.30 22.68
CA LYS A 119 16.05 0.90 22.78
C LYS A 119 15.27 0.07 21.79
N TYR A 120 16.00 -0.72 21.01
CA TYR A 120 15.48 -1.74 20.12
C TYR A 120 15.70 -3.15 20.70
N LYS A 121 14.87 -4.09 20.26
CA LYS A 121 15.07 -5.54 20.43
C LYS A 121 15.07 -6.17 19.04
N GLY A 122 15.94 -7.14 18.80
CA GLY A 122 16.19 -7.70 17.47
C GLY A 122 17.60 -7.36 17.00
N GLU A 123 18.02 -7.97 15.90
CA GLU A 123 19.31 -7.67 15.28
C GLU A 123 19.22 -6.33 14.53
N THR A 124 20.30 -5.55 14.59
CA THR A 124 20.36 -4.26 13.88
C THR A 124 20.38 -4.52 12.37
N GLY A 125 19.47 -3.87 11.64
CA GLY A 125 19.40 -3.99 10.17
C GLY A 125 18.49 -5.11 9.65
N ASP A 126 17.73 -5.76 10.51
CA ASP A 126 16.70 -6.73 10.15
C ASP A 126 15.29 -6.17 10.42
N ASP A 127 14.29 -6.60 9.65
CA ASP A 127 12.88 -6.26 9.78
C ASP A 127 12.29 -6.71 11.14
N SER A 128 13.01 -7.60 11.84
CA SER A 128 12.69 -8.03 13.20
C SER A 128 12.99 -6.98 14.28
N GLN A 129 13.69 -5.88 13.95
CA GLN A 129 14.05 -4.85 14.91
C GLN A 129 12.79 -4.09 15.39
N ARG A 130 12.48 -4.23 16.68
CA ARG A 130 11.29 -3.63 17.30
C ARG A 130 11.69 -2.64 18.38
N CYS A 131 11.12 -1.45 18.31
CA CYS A 131 11.28 -0.43 19.35
C CYS A 131 10.58 -0.87 20.64
N VAL A 132 11.37 -1.16 21.68
CA VAL A 132 10.87 -1.57 23.00
C VAL A 132 10.78 -0.42 23.98
N LYS A 133 11.55 0.66 23.75
CA LYS A 133 11.48 1.88 24.54
C LYS A 133 11.62 3.09 23.62
N GLY A 134 10.52 3.83 23.45
CA GLY A 134 10.46 5.01 22.61
C GLY A 134 10.13 6.30 23.38
N SER A 135 10.23 7.40 22.67
CA SER A 135 9.69 8.71 23.02
C SER A 135 8.84 9.20 21.85
N TRP A 136 7.68 9.76 22.15
CA TRP A 136 6.71 10.18 21.16
C TRP A 136 6.47 11.68 21.27
N VAL A 137 6.68 12.42 20.19
CA VAL A 137 6.49 13.86 20.13
C VAL A 137 5.32 14.17 19.22
N ARG A 138 4.30 14.84 19.73
CA ARG A 138 3.17 15.34 18.93
C ARG A 138 3.60 16.59 18.18
N VAL A 139 3.38 16.63 16.87
CA VAL A 139 3.89 17.70 15.99
C VAL A 139 2.81 18.49 15.27
N ASP A 140 1.55 18.03 15.25
CA ASP A 140 0.41 18.75 14.66
C ASP A 140 -0.16 19.87 15.56
N THR A 141 0.56 20.26 16.60
CA THR A 141 0.11 21.26 17.58
C THR A 141 1.12 22.40 17.68
N LYS A 142 0.67 23.59 18.08
CA LYS A 142 1.54 24.79 18.21
C LYS A 142 2.72 24.58 19.17
N VAL A 143 2.55 23.73 20.18
CA VAL A 143 3.58 23.41 21.17
C VAL A 143 3.84 21.92 21.10
N GLN A 144 5.07 21.54 20.75
CA GLN A 144 5.46 20.13 20.64
C GLN A 144 5.43 19.47 22.03
N THR A 145 4.51 18.51 22.22
CA THR A 145 4.37 17.78 23.48
C THR A 145 4.97 16.39 23.38
N GLN A 146 5.89 16.08 24.29
CA GLN A 146 6.49 14.75 24.41
C GLN A 146 5.66 13.86 25.34
N GLN A 147 5.58 12.58 25.00
CA GLN A 147 4.98 11.52 25.79
C GLN A 147 5.90 10.30 25.84
N ALA A 148 5.95 9.65 27.00
CA ALA A 148 6.71 8.41 27.20
C ALA A 148 5.90 7.15 26.88
N LYS A 149 4.63 7.28 26.51
CA LYS A 149 3.77 6.16 26.10
C LYS A 149 3.45 6.30 24.62
N LYS A 150 3.40 5.16 23.92
CA LYS A 150 2.93 5.07 22.53
C LYS A 150 1.50 5.65 22.45
N PRO A 151 1.22 6.58 21.52
CA PRO A 151 -0.12 7.13 21.37
C PRO A 151 -1.09 6.03 20.94
N ALA A 152 -2.33 6.12 21.44
CA ALA A 152 -3.36 5.14 21.13
C ALA A 152 -3.87 5.31 19.69
N GLY A 153 -4.29 4.21 19.07
CA GLY A 153 -4.92 4.25 17.74
C GLY A 153 -3.99 4.67 16.61
N ILE A 154 -2.70 4.35 16.68
CA ILE A 154 -1.80 4.47 15.52
C ILE A 154 -2.32 3.63 14.37
N ASP A 155 -2.36 4.24 13.19
CA ASP A 155 -2.72 3.63 11.92
C ASP A 155 -1.49 3.62 11.01
N ASP A 156 -0.75 2.53 11.09
CA ASP A 156 0.48 2.31 10.32
C ASP A 156 0.20 2.26 8.81
N TYR A 157 -1.05 2.19 8.32
CA TYR A 157 -1.28 2.23 6.87
C TYR A 157 -1.12 3.63 6.28
N ARG A 158 -1.40 4.65 7.09
CA ARG A 158 -1.41 6.05 6.65
C ARG A 158 -0.03 6.56 6.26
N VAL A 159 1.04 5.86 6.68
CA VAL A 159 2.43 6.25 6.45
C VAL A 159 3.05 5.34 5.37
N SER A 160 3.95 5.91 4.56
CA SER A 160 4.57 5.27 3.39
C SER A 160 5.47 4.10 3.78
N ASN A 161 6.29 4.27 4.82
CA ASN A 161 7.32 3.33 5.24
C ASN A 161 6.87 2.44 6.42
N SER A 162 5.63 2.01 6.39
CA SER A 162 5.08 1.07 7.37
C SER A 162 4.26 0.00 6.64
N GLY A 163 4.77 -1.22 6.67
CA GLY A 163 4.10 -2.41 6.13
C GLY A 163 2.99 -2.97 7.02
N LEU A 164 2.77 -2.38 8.21
CA LEU A 164 1.95 -2.98 9.28
C LEU A 164 0.51 -2.43 9.39
N GLY A 165 -0.01 -1.81 8.32
CA GLY A 165 -1.35 -1.24 8.29
C GLY A 165 -2.33 -1.96 7.36
N THR A 166 -3.63 -1.76 7.55
CA THR A 166 -4.66 -2.31 6.65
C THR A 166 -4.95 -1.34 5.52
N ALA A 167 -4.58 -1.69 4.29
CA ALA A 167 -4.96 -0.93 3.11
C ALA A 167 -6.48 -0.85 2.96
N PRO A 168 -7.03 0.23 2.37
CA PRO A 168 -8.39 0.24 1.87
C PRO A 168 -8.67 -1.03 1.08
N ALA A 169 -9.69 -1.77 1.51
CA ALA A 169 -10.07 -2.98 0.82
C ALA A 169 -10.68 -2.64 -0.54
N PHE A 170 -10.36 -3.43 -1.56
CA PHE A 170 -11.16 -3.44 -2.78
C PHE A 170 -12.63 -3.75 -2.44
N PRO A 171 -13.59 -3.20 -3.21
CA PRO A 171 -14.96 -3.68 -3.17
C PRO A 171 -15.00 -5.19 -3.40
N LYS A 172 -15.68 -5.94 -2.52
CA LYS A 172 -15.82 -7.39 -2.67
C LYS A 172 -16.72 -7.69 -3.87
N ILE A 173 -16.22 -8.49 -4.80
CA ILE A 173 -17.00 -8.97 -5.95
C ILE A 173 -17.02 -10.50 -6.00
N LYS A 174 -17.96 -11.04 -6.79
CA LYS A 174 -17.95 -12.46 -7.15
C LYS A 174 -16.91 -12.72 -8.25
N ALA A 175 -16.62 -14.00 -8.48
CA ALA A 175 -15.82 -14.43 -9.62
C ALA A 175 -16.42 -13.88 -10.93
N PRO A 176 -15.62 -13.23 -11.80
CA PRO A 176 -16.09 -12.80 -13.11
C PRO A 176 -16.48 -13.99 -13.99
N ALA A 177 -17.38 -13.76 -14.95
CA ALA A 177 -17.86 -14.83 -15.84
C ALA A 177 -16.69 -15.48 -16.60
N GLY A 178 -16.65 -16.80 -16.62
CA GLY A 178 -15.57 -17.57 -17.27
C GLY A 178 -14.25 -17.63 -16.49
N TYR A 179 -14.16 -16.99 -15.32
CA TYR A 179 -13.00 -17.06 -14.45
C TYR A 179 -13.26 -17.98 -13.24
N THR A 180 -12.28 -18.81 -12.90
CA THR A 180 -12.32 -19.69 -11.73
C THR A 180 -10.94 -19.82 -11.09
N VAL A 181 -10.91 -19.91 -9.76
CA VAL A 181 -9.70 -20.27 -9.01
C VAL A 181 -10.01 -21.43 -8.09
N THR A 182 -9.19 -22.47 -8.16
CA THR A 182 -9.29 -23.65 -7.29
C THR A 182 -8.01 -23.81 -6.50
N LEU A 183 -8.12 -23.85 -5.17
CA LEU A 183 -7.02 -24.20 -4.28
C LEU A 183 -6.88 -25.73 -4.22
N LYS A 184 -5.72 -26.26 -4.59
CA LYS A 184 -5.48 -27.72 -4.65
C LYS A 184 -3.99 -28.04 -4.57
N GLN A 185 -3.66 -29.33 -4.52
CA GLN A 185 -2.27 -29.75 -4.74
C GLN A 185 -1.89 -29.56 -6.21
N VAL A 186 -0.72 -28.96 -6.43
CA VAL A 186 -0.13 -28.71 -7.74
C VAL A 186 1.27 -29.33 -7.79
N VAL A 187 1.72 -29.65 -9.00
CA VAL A 187 3.11 -30.08 -9.23
C VAL A 187 3.87 -28.82 -9.63
N ALA A 188 4.88 -28.48 -8.85
CA ALA A 188 5.81 -27.40 -9.16
C ALA A 188 7.16 -28.00 -9.54
N ASP A 189 7.84 -27.35 -10.47
CA ASP A 189 9.21 -27.73 -10.80
C ASP A 189 10.13 -27.25 -9.68
N GLY A 190 10.97 -28.15 -9.18
CA GLY A 190 12.04 -27.80 -8.23
C GLY A 190 13.04 -26.86 -8.92
N VAL A 191 13.55 -25.89 -8.18
CA VAL A 191 14.57 -24.94 -8.67
C VAL A 191 15.93 -25.32 -8.07
N GLY A 192 16.97 -25.44 -8.90
CA GLY A 192 18.31 -25.87 -8.49
C GLY A 192 18.73 -27.23 -9.08
N ASP A 193 19.79 -27.83 -8.53
CA ASP A 193 20.39 -29.07 -9.04
C ASP A 193 19.48 -30.30 -8.92
N ASP A 194 18.53 -30.28 -7.97
CA ASP A 194 17.48 -31.28 -7.84
C ASP A 194 16.18 -30.78 -8.53
N GLN A 195 16.12 -30.84 -9.87
CA GLN A 195 14.92 -30.54 -10.69
C GLN A 195 13.75 -31.54 -10.50
N LYS A 196 13.60 -32.10 -9.29
CA LYS A 196 12.55 -33.07 -9.01
C LYS A 196 11.21 -32.35 -8.88
N LYS A 197 10.27 -32.74 -9.75
CA LYS A 197 8.86 -32.35 -9.65
C LYS A 197 8.31 -32.71 -8.29
N THR A 198 7.76 -31.73 -7.58
CA THR A 198 7.28 -31.95 -6.22
C THR A 198 5.88 -31.38 -6.05
N LYS A 199 5.08 -32.03 -5.19
CA LYS A 199 3.71 -31.63 -4.90
C LYS A 199 3.69 -30.56 -3.81
N ALA A 200 3.06 -29.43 -4.10
CA ALA A 200 2.84 -28.35 -3.15
C ALA A 200 1.35 -27.98 -3.07
N LYS A 201 0.92 -27.34 -1.98
CA LYS A 201 -0.40 -26.67 -1.98
C LYS A 201 -0.28 -25.43 -2.86
N GLY A 202 -1.23 -25.25 -3.78
CA GLY A 202 -1.21 -24.18 -4.75
C GLY A 202 -2.62 -23.81 -5.21
N ALA A 203 -2.68 -23.10 -6.32
CA ALA A 203 -3.89 -22.65 -6.96
C ALA A 203 -3.82 -22.90 -8.47
N VAL A 204 -4.97 -23.17 -9.06
CA VAL A 204 -5.15 -23.14 -10.52
C VAL A 204 -6.17 -22.06 -10.84
N CYS A 205 -5.73 -21.02 -11.53
CA CYS A 205 -6.52 -19.92 -12.03
C CYS A 205 -6.82 -20.20 -13.51
N LYS A 206 -8.09 -20.22 -13.89
CA LYS A 206 -8.53 -20.34 -15.29
C LYS A 206 -9.36 -19.12 -15.65
N GLY A 207 -9.07 -18.51 -16.78
CA GLY A 207 -9.88 -17.50 -17.44
C GLY A 207 -10.37 -17.99 -18.81
N PRO A 208 -11.15 -17.16 -19.54
CA PRO A 208 -11.67 -17.51 -20.86
C PRO A 208 -10.59 -17.82 -21.90
N THR A 209 -9.43 -17.17 -21.80
CA THR A 209 -8.32 -17.25 -22.76
C THR A 209 -6.99 -17.66 -22.12
N SER A 210 -6.97 -17.92 -20.82
CA SER A 210 -5.75 -18.10 -20.03
C SER A 210 -5.92 -19.18 -18.96
N SER A 211 -4.82 -19.78 -18.56
CA SER A 211 -4.77 -20.67 -17.40
C SER A 211 -3.38 -20.58 -16.77
N LYS A 212 -3.34 -20.42 -15.45
CA LYS A 212 -2.11 -20.39 -14.67
C LYS A 212 -2.23 -21.34 -13.48
N THR A 213 -1.21 -22.17 -13.33
CA THR A 213 -0.98 -22.96 -12.11
C THR A 213 0.07 -22.23 -11.30
N TRP A 214 -0.13 -22.15 -9.99
CA TRP A 214 0.80 -21.48 -9.08
C TRP A 214 0.92 -22.23 -7.74
N PRO A 215 2.12 -22.33 -7.13
CA PRO A 215 3.40 -21.96 -7.73
C PRO A 215 3.72 -22.87 -8.93
N ASP A 216 4.30 -22.30 -9.98
CA ASP A 216 4.83 -23.04 -11.14
C ASP A 216 6.29 -23.48 -10.92
N ASN A 217 7.03 -22.75 -10.10
CA ASN A 217 8.37 -23.11 -9.62
C ASN A 217 8.50 -22.87 -8.09
N THR A 218 9.36 -23.62 -7.43
CA THR A 218 9.68 -23.38 -6.01
C THR A 218 11.03 -23.97 -5.64
N VAL A 219 11.88 -23.15 -5.01
CA VAL A 219 13.18 -23.60 -4.46
C VAL A 219 12.98 -24.34 -3.14
N ASP A 220 12.00 -23.91 -2.32
CA ASP A 220 11.81 -24.42 -0.95
C ASP A 220 10.34 -24.65 -0.60
N ILE A 221 9.87 -25.87 -0.83
CA ILE A 221 8.48 -26.28 -0.57
C ILE A 221 8.06 -26.20 0.91
N PRO A 222 8.93 -26.50 1.89
CA PRO A 222 8.59 -26.29 3.29
C PRO A 222 8.21 -24.84 3.60
N PHE A 223 8.83 -23.90 2.88
CA PHE A 223 8.68 -22.46 3.05
C PHE A 223 7.72 -21.82 2.06
N ALA A 224 7.29 -22.55 1.03
CA ALA A 224 6.32 -22.05 0.07
C ALA A 224 5.00 -21.66 0.75
N MET A 225 4.40 -20.57 0.27
CA MET A 225 3.09 -20.13 0.74
C MET A 225 2.05 -21.22 0.51
N LYS A 226 1.34 -21.58 1.59
CA LYS A 226 0.21 -22.51 1.60
C LYS A 226 -1.07 -21.69 1.41
N PRO A 227 -1.64 -21.63 0.18
CA PRO A 227 -2.80 -20.80 -0.08
C PRO A 227 -4.03 -21.35 0.67
N SER A 228 -4.86 -20.43 1.15
CA SER A 228 -6.00 -20.73 2.02
C SER A 228 -7.27 -19.97 1.65
N ARG A 229 -7.14 -18.82 0.96
CA ARG A 229 -8.27 -17.97 0.62
C ARG A 229 -8.10 -17.36 -0.76
N VAL A 230 -9.21 -17.26 -1.49
CA VAL A 230 -9.31 -16.58 -2.78
C VAL A 230 -10.25 -15.40 -2.62
N THR A 231 -9.84 -14.22 -3.09
CA THR A 231 -10.64 -13.01 -3.09
C THR A 231 -10.57 -12.37 -4.48
N TRP A 232 -11.71 -12.25 -5.17
CA TRP A 232 -11.80 -11.46 -6.39
C TRP A 232 -11.88 -9.98 -6.04
N LEU A 233 -10.94 -9.20 -6.57
CA LEU A 233 -10.82 -7.77 -6.33
C LEU A 233 -11.52 -6.94 -7.41
N ARG A 234 -11.48 -7.41 -8.66
CA ARG A 234 -11.91 -6.69 -9.86
C ARG A 234 -12.37 -7.64 -10.96
N ALA A 235 -13.28 -7.18 -11.82
CA ALA A 235 -13.85 -7.99 -12.90
C ALA A 235 -13.23 -7.72 -14.28
N SER A 236 -12.78 -6.51 -14.55
CA SER A 236 -12.22 -6.10 -15.85
C SER A 236 -11.11 -5.06 -15.62
N PRO A 237 -9.82 -5.35 -15.86
CA PRO A 237 -9.31 -6.71 -15.96
C PRO A 237 -9.65 -7.50 -14.70
N SER A 238 -9.73 -8.81 -14.85
CA SER A 238 -10.04 -9.72 -13.76
C SER A 238 -8.85 -9.74 -12.80
N ILE A 239 -9.04 -9.44 -11.52
CA ILE A 239 -7.97 -9.48 -10.53
C ILE A 239 -8.38 -10.37 -9.38
N VAL A 240 -7.55 -11.36 -9.09
CA VAL A 240 -7.71 -12.25 -7.96
C VAL A 240 -6.52 -12.20 -7.05
N LYS A 241 -6.80 -12.12 -5.76
CA LYS A 241 -5.84 -12.24 -4.68
C LYS A 241 -5.98 -13.59 -4.02
N ILE A 242 -4.87 -14.25 -3.81
CA ILE A 242 -4.79 -15.52 -3.09
C ILE A 242 -3.97 -15.27 -1.83
N ASP A 243 -4.59 -15.43 -0.65
CA ASP A 243 -3.91 -15.29 0.63
C ASP A 243 -3.50 -16.67 1.17
N GLY A 244 -2.34 -16.74 1.80
CA GLY A 244 -1.81 -17.96 2.40
C GLY A 244 -0.85 -17.70 3.54
N LYS A 245 -0.33 -18.78 4.11
CA LYS A 245 0.71 -18.73 5.14
C LYS A 245 1.98 -19.38 4.62
N ALA A 246 3.12 -18.74 4.78
CA ALA A 246 4.42 -19.36 4.60
C ALA A 246 5.07 -19.59 5.96
N THR A 247 6.11 -20.42 5.97
CA THR A 247 6.99 -20.57 7.13
C THR A 247 8.37 -20.13 6.67
N ASN A 248 9.04 -19.24 7.37
CA ASN A 248 10.39 -18.82 7.01
C ASN A 248 11.44 -19.85 7.54
N PRO A 249 12.73 -19.74 7.17
CA PRO A 249 13.76 -20.70 7.58
C PRO A 249 13.96 -20.84 9.10
N ILE A 250 13.60 -19.81 9.89
CA ILE A 250 13.68 -19.82 11.35
C ILE A 250 12.40 -20.35 12.03
N GLY A 251 11.38 -20.72 11.24
CA GLY A 251 10.15 -21.36 11.72
C GLY A 251 8.98 -20.40 12.02
N ASP A 252 9.13 -19.11 11.78
CA ASP A 252 8.04 -18.15 11.96
C ASP A 252 7.01 -18.27 10.82
N ILE A 253 5.75 -18.04 11.17
CA ILE A 253 4.64 -18.14 10.24
C ILE A 253 4.20 -16.74 9.82
N GLU A 254 4.35 -16.45 8.53
CA GLU A 254 4.02 -15.16 7.93
C GLU A 254 2.84 -15.29 6.98
N GLN A 255 2.05 -14.23 6.87
CA GLN A 255 0.97 -14.16 5.90
C GLN A 255 1.53 -13.62 4.58
N HIS A 256 1.27 -14.35 3.50
CA HIS A 256 1.68 -13.97 2.14
C HIS A 256 0.45 -13.84 1.25
N GLU A 257 0.63 -13.10 0.15
CA GLU A 257 -0.37 -12.99 -0.90
C GLU A 257 0.27 -13.18 -2.28
N ALA A 258 -0.56 -13.64 -3.22
CA ALA A 258 -0.24 -13.67 -4.64
C ALA A 258 -1.40 -13.03 -5.40
N VAL A 259 -1.09 -12.09 -6.30
CA VAL A 259 -2.09 -11.33 -7.05
C VAL A 259 -1.96 -11.65 -8.54
N PHE A 260 -3.05 -12.11 -9.16
CA PHE A 260 -3.09 -12.44 -10.58
C PHE A 260 -4.00 -11.51 -11.34
N VAL A 261 -3.54 -11.06 -12.50
CA VAL A 261 -4.33 -10.34 -13.50
C VAL A 261 -4.71 -11.31 -14.61
N ASP A 262 -6.00 -11.40 -14.89
CA ASP A 262 -6.61 -12.25 -15.92
C ASP A 262 -6.14 -13.71 -15.89
N CYS A 263 -5.86 -14.27 -14.71
CA CYS A 263 -5.29 -15.62 -14.55
C CYS A 263 -4.04 -15.87 -15.43
N LYS A 264 -3.26 -14.82 -15.70
CA LYS A 264 -2.10 -14.87 -16.59
C LYS A 264 -0.86 -14.31 -15.91
N ASP A 265 -0.91 -13.03 -15.54
CA ASP A 265 0.24 -12.29 -15.06
C ASP A 265 0.21 -12.23 -13.52
N LEU A 266 1.31 -12.60 -12.88
CA LEU A 266 1.52 -12.41 -11.44
C LEU A 266 2.07 -11.00 -11.22
N VAL A 267 1.50 -10.27 -10.29
CA VAL A 267 1.95 -8.93 -9.88
C VAL A 267 2.25 -8.91 -8.39
N ASP A 268 3.10 -8.00 -7.96
CA ASP A 268 3.56 -7.95 -6.56
C ASP A 268 2.45 -7.48 -5.63
N GLU A 269 1.65 -6.51 -6.09
CA GLU A 269 0.61 -5.91 -5.27
C GLU A 269 -0.54 -5.36 -6.14
N ALA A 270 -1.77 -5.46 -5.64
CA ALA A 270 -2.89 -4.64 -6.10
C ALA A 270 -3.40 -3.77 -4.95
N ARG A 271 -3.60 -2.48 -5.23
CA ARG A 271 -4.01 -1.50 -4.21
C ARG A 271 -5.25 -0.72 -4.65
N TRP A 272 -6.24 -0.65 -3.78
CA TRP A 272 -7.37 0.26 -3.95
C TRP A 272 -6.96 1.66 -3.51
N LEU A 273 -7.20 2.66 -4.37
CA LEU A 273 -6.83 4.05 -4.11
C LEU A 273 -8.04 4.91 -3.73
N GLY A 274 -9.23 4.31 -3.64
CA GLY A 274 -10.48 5.04 -3.42
C GLY A 274 -11.09 5.54 -4.72
N ALA A 275 -12.38 5.89 -4.66
CA ALA A 275 -13.09 6.58 -5.73
C ALA A 275 -12.82 5.98 -7.13
N GLY A 276 -13.09 4.69 -7.35
CA GLY A 276 -12.89 4.05 -8.66
C GLY A 276 -11.43 3.81 -9.07
N ALA A 277 -10.46 4.44 -8.41
CA ALA A 277 -9.04 4.34 -8.73
C ALA A 277 -8.36 3.17 -8.00
N TRP A 278 -7.43 2.53 -8.69
CA TRP A 278 -6.64 1.43 -8.16
C TRP A 278 -5.30 1.34 -8.88
N ALA A 279 -4.37 0.58 -8.33
CA ALA A 279 -3.05 0.40 -8.92
C ALA A 279 -2.55 -1.05 -8.83
N LEU A 280 -1.68 -1.40 -9.76
CA LEU A 280 -0.89 -2.63 -9.76
C LEU A 280 0.58 -2.28 -9.59
N ARG A 281 1.29 -3.06 -8.78
CA ARG A 281 2.74 -2.99 -8.65
C ARG A 281 3.39 -4.14 -9.40
N THR A 282 4.37 -3.82 -10.24
CA THR A 282 5.31 -4.78 -10.82
C THR A 282 6.71 -4.20 -10.64
N GLU A 283 7.52 -4.86 -9.82
CA GLU A 283 8.81 -4.39 -9.34
C GLU A 283 8.68 -3.02 -8.65
N SER A 284 9.33 -1.99 -9.19
CA SER A 284 9.26 -0.60 -8.74
C SER A 284 8.24 0.25 -9.50
N LYS A 285 7.44 -0.35 -10.38
CA LYS A 285 6.47 0.37 -11.23
C LYS A 285 5.06 0.18 -10.74
N TRP A 286 4.37 1.29 -10.55
CA TRP A 286 2.93 1.34 -10.29
C TRP A 286 2.18 1.71 -11.56
N THR A 287 1.29 0.83 -12.01
CA THR A 287 0.33 1.17 -13.07
C THR A 287 -0.99 1.54 -12.43
N ILE A 288 -1.46 2.77 -12.69
CA ILE A 288 -2.66 3.34 -12.09
C ILE A 288 -3.79 3.30 -13.10
N TYR A 289 -4.94 2.87 -12.60
CA TYR A 289 -6.18 2.74 -13.35
C TYR A 289 -7.27 3.58 -12.69
N LEU A 290 -8.14 4.14 -13.51
CA LEU A 290 -9.43 4.65 -13.10
C LEU A 290 -10.49 3.79 -13.78
N GLU A 291 -11.31 3.10 -12.98
CA GLU A 291 -12.17 2.03 -13.49
C GLU A 291 -11.31 1.03 -14.29
N ASP A 292 -11.64 0.75 -15.55
CA ASP A 292 -10.92 -0.23 -16.37
C ASP A 292 -9.81 0.41 -17.21
N LYS A 293 -9.67 1.74 -17.16
CA LYS A 293 -8.77 2.49 -18.01
C LYS A 293 -7.45 2.74 -17.29
N LYS A 294 -6.34 2.29 -17.90
CA LYS A 294 -4.99 2.71 -17.51
C LYS A 294 -4.85 4.23 -17.73
N ILE A 295 -4.52 4.97 -16.68
CA ILE A 295 -4.36 6.43 -16.74
C ILE A 295 -2.90 6.87 -16.57
N ALA A 296 -2.05 6.07 -15.91
CA ALA A 296 -0.63 6.37 -15.74
C ALA A 296 0.20 5.14 -15.40
N THR A 297 1.51 5.25 -15.60
CA THR A 297 2.51 4.39 -14.97
C THR A 297 3.54 5.30 -14.32
N ILE A 298 3.91 5.02 -13.07
CA ILE A 298 4.90 5.78 -12.30
C ILE A 298 5.91 4.81 -11.70
N THR A 299 7.17 5.24 -11.59
CA THR A 299 8.19 4.53 -10.83
C THR A 299 8.19 5.09 -9.41
N ALA A 300 7.95 4.25 -8.42
CA ALA A 300 8.04 4.61 -7.01
C ALA A 300 8.16 3.39 -6.11
N GLU A 301 9.00 3.51 -5.09
CA GLU A 301 9.10 2.51 -4.02
C GLU A 301 7.82 2.49 -3.18
N TYR A 302 7.31 3.69 -2.83
CA TYR A 302 6.12 3.86 -2.02
C TYR A 302 5.02 4.61 -2.75
N LEU A 303 3.77 4.19 -2.50
CA LEU A 303 2.55 4.84 -2.97
C LEU A 303 1.51 4.83 -1.85
N ARG A 304 0.87 5.95 -1.52
CA ARG A 304 -0.33 5.94 -0.65
C ARG A 304 -1.39 6.89 -1.19
N ALA A 305 -2.63 6.43 -1.20
CA ALA A 305 -3.78 7.27 -1.44
C ALA A 305 -4.20 7.98 -0.16
N ALA A 306 -4.72 9.20 -0.29
CA ALA A 306 -5.42 9.88 0.77
C ALA A 306 -6.67 9.08 1.17
N PRO A 307 -7.04 9.03 2.47
CA PRO A 307 -8.28 8.41 2.90
C PRO A 307 -9.50 9.02 2.18
N SER A 308 -10.48 8.17 1.83
CA SER A 308 -11.80 8.64 1.42
C SER A 308 -12.56 9.10 2.67
N LYS A 309 -13.30 10.22 2.56
CA LYS A 309 -14.10 10.77 3.65
C LYS A 309 -15.16 9.81 4.15
#